data_AF-A0A968XJW2-F1
#
_entry.id   AF-A0A968XJW2-F1
#
_cell.length_a   1.000
_cell.length_b   1.000
_cell.length_c   1.000
_cell.angle_alpha   90.00
_cell.angle_beta   90.00
_cell.angle_gamma   90.00
#
_symmetry.space_group_name_H-M   'P 1'
#
loop_
_entity.id
_entity.type
_entity.pdbx_description
1 polymer ?
#
loop_
_entity_poly.entity_id
_entity_poly.type
_entity_poly.pdbx_seq_one_letter_code
_entity_poly.pdbx_strand_id
1 'polypeptide(L)'
;MQERRNQANYYVNAIIKDIQNQFVREETIIFSDSKIVREYEFEDGAVIKYEWQSEEGARNAEVFNHRFTLIKIPTPNPGNLEVGVIKVVSYK
;
A
#
# COMPACT_ATOMS: atom_id res chain seq x y z
N MET A 1 -10.51 -16.08 5.28
CA MET A 1 -9.54 -16.12 4.15
C MET A 1 -10.01 -15.28 2.96
N GLN A 2 -11.23 -15.49 2.43
CA GLN A 2 -11.79 -14.69 1.33
C GLN A 2 -11.90 -13.20 1.67
N GLU A 3 -12.48 -12.85 2.82
CA GLU A 3 -12.71 -11.46 3.25
C GLU A 3 -11.40 -10.68 3.46
N ARG A 4 -10.41 -11.29 4.14
CA ARG A 4 -9.05 -10.75 4.28
C ARG A 4 -8.47 -10.33 2.93
N ARG A 5 -8.53 -11.23 1.95
CA ARG A 5 -8.00 -10.99 0.59
C ARG A 5 -8.80 -9.92 -0.14
N ASN A 6 -10.12 -9.91 -0.02
CA ASN A 6 -10.97 -8.91 -0.65
C ASN A 6 -10.69 -7.50 -0.11
N GLN A 7 -10.56 -7.35 1.21
CA GLN A 7 -10.29 -6.06 1.84
C GLN A 7 -8.88 -5.55 1.53
N ALA A 8 -7.85 -6.40 1.60
CA ALA A 8 -6.50 -6.04 1.17
C ALA A 8 -6.46 -5.62 -0.30
N ASN A 9 -7.14 -6.36 -1.18
CA ASN A 9 -7.23 -6.03 -2.60
C ASN A 9 -7.98 -4.73 -2.86
N TYR A 10 -9.02 -4.41 -2.07
CA TYR A 10 -9.74 -3.14 -2.16
C TYR A 10 -8.77 -1.97 -1.99
N TYR A 11 -7.99 -1.96 -0.91
CA TYR A 11 -7.02 -0.89 -0.67
C TYR A 11 -5.95 -0.79 -1.75
N VAL A 12 -5.36 -1.93 -2.14
CA VAL A 12 -4.31 -1.97 -3.17
C VAL A 12 -4.84 -1.48 -4.51
N ASN A 13 -6.03 -1.92 -4.91
CA ASN A 13 -6.63 -1.52 -6.18
C ASN A 13 -6.99 -0.04 -6.19
N ALA A 14 -7.47 0.51 -5.06
CA ALA A 14 -7.71 1.94 -4.93
C ALA A 14 -6.43 2.72 -5.28
N ILE A 15 -5.29 2.34 -4.67
CA ILE A 15 -4.01 3.06 -4.83
C ILE A 15 -3.47 2.89 -6.26
N ILE A 16 -3.46 1.67 -6.81
CA ILE A 16 -2.94 1.42 -8.16
C ILE A 16 -3.76 2.13 -9.23
N LYS A 17 -5.09 2.14 -9.07
CA LYS A 17 -6.01 2.76 -10.03
C LYS A 17 -6.27 4.24 -9.75
N ASP A 18 -5.63 4.78 -8.72
CA ASP A 18 -5.76 6.17 -8.29
C ASP A 18 -7.23 6.59 -8.09
N ILE A 19 -8.01 5.77 -7.38
CA ILE A 19 -9.43 6.02 -7.13
C ILE A 19 -9.58 7.04 -5.99
N GLN A 20 -9.41 8.32 -6.31
CA GLN A 20 -9.34 9.44 -5.36
C GLN A 20 -10.48 9.48 -4.34
N ASN A 21 -11.70 9.05 -4.71
CA ASN A 21 -12.85 9.03 -3.80
C ASN A 21 -12.81 7.90 -2.75
N GLN A 22 -11.76 7.06 -2.70
CA GLN A 22 -11.62 5.98 -1.73
C GLN A 22 -10.62 6.30 -0.61
N PHE A 23 -9.98 7.46 -0.65
CA PHE A 23 -9.06 7.92 0.40
C PHE A 23 -9.55 9.23 0.99
N VAL A 24 -9.35 9.40 2.29
CA VAL A 24 -9.60 10.67 2.99
C VAL A 24 -8.33 11.51 3.08
N ARG A 25 -7.15 10.88 2.95
CA ARG A 25 -5.86 11.56 2.93
C ARG A 25 -4.86 10.79 2.09
N GLU A 26 -4.06 11.53 1.31
CA GLU A 26 -2.85 11.07 0.65
C GLU A 26 -1.70 11.98 1.08
N GLU A 27 -0.60 11.41 1.55
CA GLU A 27 0.60 12.15 1.95
C GLU A 27 1.85 11.54 1.31
N THR A 28 2.64 12.38 0.63
CA THR A 28 3.94 11.97 0.10
C THR A 28 5.03 12.24 1.13
N ILE A 29 5.68 11.17 1.60
CA ILE A 29 6.75 11.22 2.60
C ILE A 29 8.12 11.33 1.92
N ILE A 30 8.32 10.57 0.83
CA ILE A 30 9.56 10.58 0.05
C ILE A 30 9.19 10.65 -1.43
N PHE A 31 9.86 11.54 -2.15
CA PHE A 31 9.81 11.59 -3.61
C PHE A 31 11.21 11.84 -4.16
N SER A 32 11.70 10.91 -4.98
CA SER A 32 13.00 10.95 -5.63
C SER A 32 12.95 10.10 -6.91
N ASP A 33 13.97 10.24 -7.76
CA ASP A 33 14.04 9.54 -9.04
C ASP A 33 14.04 8.00 -8.91
N SER A 34 14.49 7.47 -7.77
CA SER A 34 14.61 6.02 -7.53
C SER A 34 13.67 5.48 -6.46
N LYS A 35 12.89 6.36 -5.79
CA LYS A 35 12.05 5.96 -4.66
C LYS A 35 10.89 6.91 -4.42
N ILE A 36 9.72 6.35 -4.21
CA ILE A 36 8.52 7.06 -3.74
C ILE A 36 8.00 6.36 -2.49
N VAL A 37 7.62 7.14 -1.48
CA VAL A 37 6.89 6.65 -0.31
C VAL A 37 5.70 7.54 -0.07
N ARG A 38 4.51 6.94 -0.01
CA ARG A 38 3.25 7.63 0.30
C ARG A 38 2.47 6.89 1.37
N GLU A 39 1.64 7.61 2.10
CA GLU A 39 0.65 7.05 3.01
C GLU A 39 -0.76 7.46 2.56
N TYR A 40 -1.66 6.48 2.57
CA TYR A 40 -3.06 6.62 2.19
C TYR A 40 -3.94 6.25 3.37
N GLU A 41 -4.79 7.17 3.82
CA GLU A 41 -5.81 6.91 4.83
C GLU A 41 -7.17 6.69 4.16
N PHE A 42 -7.86 5.62 4.56
CA PHE A 42 -9.17 5.24 4.04
C PHE A 42 -10.28 5.63 5.02
N GLU A 43 -11.53 5.67 4.54
CA GLU A 43 -12.70 6.04 5.35
C GLU A 43 -12.92 5.12 6.56
N ASP A 44 -12.54 3.85 6.46
CA ASP A 44 -12.60 2.89 7.56
C ASP A 44 -11.43 3.02 8.56
N GLY A 45 -10.60 4.05 8.39
CA GLY A 45 -9.46 4.36 9.26
C GLY A 45 -8.22 3.50 9.01
N ALA A 46 -8.23 2.61 8.01
CA ALA A 46 -7.02 1.92 7.58
C ALA A 46 -6.01 2.92 7.01
N VAL A 47 -4.72 2.67 7.29
CA VAL A 47 -3.63 3.43 6.66
C VAL A 47 -2.70 2.47 5.94
N ILE A 48 -2.50 2.73 4.66
CA ILE A 48 -1.61 1.97 3.79
C ILE A 48 -0.41 2.80 3.41
N LYS A 49 0.77 2.29 3.73
CA LYS A 49 2.03 2.79 3.20
C LYS A 49 2.29 2.16 1.83
N TYR A 50 2.39 3.00 0.81
CA TYR A 50 2.80 2.64 -0.53
C TYR A 50 4.27 3.00 -0.72
N GLU A 51 5.04 2.05 -1.23
CA GLU A 51 6.45 2.23 -1.55
C GLU A 51 6.70 1.79 -2.99
N TRP A 52 7.31 2.68 -3.77
CA TRP A 52 7.87 2.36 -5.06
C TRP A 52 9.38 2.57 -5.06
N GLN A 53 10.09 1.70 -5.77
CA GLN A 53 11.52 1.88 -6.02
C GLN A 53 11.89 1.41 -7.43
N SER A 54 12.89 2.07 -8.02
CA SER A 54 13.45 1.64 -9.30
C SER A 54 14.22 0.33 -9.16
N GLU A 55 14.40 -0.39 -10.28
CA GLU A 55 15.21 -1.62 -10.28
C GLU A 55 16.65 -1.37 -9.81
N GLU A 56 17.21 -0.21 -10.14
CA GLU A 56 18.53 0.20 -9.65
C GLU A 56 18.54 0.41 -8.13
N GLY A 57 17.48 1.01 -7.59
CA GLY A 57 17.29 1.14 -6.14
C GLY A 57 17.15 -0.21 -5.43
N ALA A 58 16.51 -1.17 -6.09
CA ALA A 58 16.30 -2.53 -5.57
C ALA A 58 17.61 -3.34 -5.43
N ARG A 59 18.67 -3.03 -6.20
CA ARG A 59 19.96 -3.75 -6.11
C ARG A 59 20.66 -3.59 -4.74
N ASN A 60 20.31 -2.55 -3.98
CA ASN A 60 20.90 -2.24 -2.67
C ASN A 60 19.94 -2.53 -1.48
N ALA A 61 18.75 -3.08 -1.73
CA ALA A 61 17.70 -3.32 -0.73
C ALA A 61 16.87 -4.58 -1.04
N GLU A 62 15.76 -4.81 -0.33
CA GLU A 62 14.78 -5.87 -0.69
C GLU A 62 14.25 -5.63 -2.11
N VAL A 63 14.19 -6.68 -2.94
CA VAL A 63 13.82 -6.56 -4.36
C VAL A 63 12.30 -6.50 -4.55
N PHE A 64 11.75 -5.29 -4.68
CA PHE A 64 10.37 -5.04 -5.13
C PHE A 64 10.30 -3.80 -6.03
N ASN A 65 9.26 -3.68 -6.86
CA ASN A 65 8.95 -2.41 -7.55
C ASN A 65 7.87 -1.65 -6.80
N HIS A 66 6.79 -2.33 -6.38
CA HIS A 66 5.73 -1.75 -5.57
C HIS A 66 5.48 -2.60 -4.33
N ARG A 67 5.39 -1.97 -3.17
CA ARG A 67 5.05 -2.60 -1.89
C ARG A 67 3.94 -1.82 -1.20
N PHE A 68 2.96 -2.56 -0.70
CA PHE A 68 1.81 -2.03 0.02
C PHE A 68 1.81 -2.64 1.41
N THR A 69 1.91 -1.80 2.42
CA THR A 69 2.01 -2.20 3.83
C THR A 69 0.85 -1.58 4.60
N LEU A 70 0.04 -2.41 5.26
CA LEU A 70 -0.96 -1.94 6.22
C LEU A 70 -0.22 -1.51 7.47
N ILE A 71 -0.29 -0.22 7.81
CA ILE A 71 0.37 0.34 9.02
C ILE A 71 -0.64 0.65 10.13
N LYS A 72 -1.93 0.80 9.79
CA LYS A 72 -3.04 0.92 10.75
C LYS A 72 -4.23 0.09 10.29
N ILE A 73 -4.76 -0.74 11.19
CA ILE A 73 -5.90 -1.62 10.89
C ILE A 73 -7.21 -0.82 10.72
N PRO A 74 -8.12 -1.26 9.83
CA PRO A 74 -9.44 -0.66 9.69
C PRO A 74 -10.33 -0.93 10.92
N THR A 75 -11.33 -0.08 11.11
CA THR A 75 -12.40 -0.26 12.11
C THR A 75 -13.77 -0.08 11.43
N PRO A 76 -14.57 -1.14 11.27
CA PRO A 76 -14.34 -2.52 11.70
C PRO A 76 -13.24 -3.24 10.87
N ASN A 77 -12.71 -4.35 11.40
CA ASN A 77 -11.71 -5.19 10.72
C ASN A 77 -12.31 -6.54 10.26
N PRO A 78 -13.27 -6.55 9.31
CA PRO A 78 -13.97 -7.76 8.90
C PRO A 78 -13.03 -8.79 8.27
N GLY A 79 -11.96 -8.33 7.61
CA GLY A 79 -10.94 -9.22 7.05
C GLY A 79 -9.99 -9.84 8.07
N ASN A 80 -10.09 -9.47 9.35
CA ASN A 80 -9.10 -9.80 10.40
C ASN A 80 -7.66 -9.56 9.90
N LEU A 81 -7.44 -8.37 9.34
CA LEU A 81 -6.16 -7.93 8.84
C LEU A 81 -5.20 -7.67 10.00
N GLU A 82 -3.91 -7.89 9.72
CA GLU A 82 -2.80 -7.62 10.61
C GLU A 82 -1.89 -6.58 9.95
N VAL A 83 -1.24 -5.74 10.76
CA VAL A 83 -0.22 -4.80 10.29
C VAL A 83 0.89 -5.58 9.59
N GLY A 84 1.32 -5.09 8.42
CA GLY A 84 2.35 -5.76 7.62
C GLY A 84 2.14 -5.62 6.12
N VAL A 85 3.00 -6.28 5.35
CA VAL A 85 2.94 -6.26 3.89
C VAL A 85 1.70 -7.01 3.41
N ILE A 86 0.79 -6.32 2.74
CA ILE A 86 -0.44 -6.89 2.20
C ILE A 86 -0.33 -7.23 0.71
N LYS A 87 0.59 -6.57 -0.02
CA LYS A 87 0.88 -6.86 -1.42
C LYS A 87 2.28 -6.40 -1.81
N VAL A 88 2.92 -7.21 -2.65
CA VAL A 88 4.11 -6.84 -3.41
C VAL A 88 3.82 -7.06 -4.89
N VAL A 89 4.26 -6.12 -5.74
CA VAL A 89 4.26 -6.26 -7.19
C VAL A 89 5.71 -6.06 -7.65
N SER A 90 6.25 -7.09 -8.29
CA SER A 90 7.58 -7.05 -8.90
C SER A 90 7.41 -7.24 -10.40
N TYR A 91 7.88 -6.28 -11.18
CA TYR A 91 8.02 -6.42 -12.62
C TYR A 91 9.37 -7.09 -12.88
N LYS A 92 9.37 -8.13 -13.71
CA LYS A 92 10.57 -8.80 -14.21
C LYS A 92 10.78 -8.42 -15.66
#